data_AF-A0A7S4GL84-F1
#
_entry.id   AF-A0A7S4GL84-F1
#
_cell.length_a   1.000
_cell.length_b   1.000
_cell.length_c   1.000
_cell.angle_alpha   90.00
_cell.angle_beta   90.00
_cell.angle_gamma   90.00
#
_symmetry.space_group_name_H-M   'P 1'
#
loop_
_entity.id
_entity.type
_entity.pdbx_description
1 polymer ?
#
loop_
_entity_poly.entity_id
_entity_poly.type
_entity_poly.pdbx_seq_one_letter_code
_entity_poly.pdbx_strand_id
1 'polypeptide(L)'
;RVCASAPLVAAMAPKAAAKVEKKIEKPDRDAFDKEMAQYQTDIEALQKKQQELTKKIEGRMGGKEEFQRKKDEFTSRMDELQEKIGALMAQKDTIFNEIKTTQNKGKDMKSELNNMKKSLGFNSVQEIDDAIADIEYKMWTETLTLKKEKEYIAQISQLRKRKPEFTVYANKEAEVQSFDTSGVGQMRASAAELTEKINALRDERRKVKEGRDKLVEERRAKQGDMPELFDEREGISKQLGAKIRERNAKRDEFYTAQREFNAKLQEEKAARWEKQKVERDVKNAEWEKSKLERQAEDGDEDLPFQDEINLVSQVMTYCKSLVKSEEKKEEKKTDTKFEVPEGSEMLVKKKDDDSLRVVVKGQKAKKGKAPEAAGKKKETGKFKHQLETLHLFGSVKLDPPLTADEIPALLEKLEGKLTELKTKQEDATKDLREKREEAKKKLAEAAANVEAAKKKLDSHVK
;
A
#
# COMPACT_ATOMS: atom_id res chain seq x y z
N ARG A 1 46.67 32.24 1.97
CA ARG A 1 47.82 31.52 2.59
C ARG A 1 47.24 30.23 3.14
N VAL A 2 47.09 29.16 2.36
CA VAL A 2 48.10 28.26 1.75
C VAL A 2 48.24 27.00 2.61
N CYS A 3 48.07 25.86 1.93
CA CYS A 3 48.44 24.47 2.26
C CYS A 3 47.58 23.73 3.31
N ALA A 4 47.17 22.47 3.14
CA ALA A 4 47.40 21.41 2.12
C ALA A 4 46.31 20.33 2.38
N SER A 5 45.55 19.78 1.43
CA SER A 5 45.88 18.74 0.43
C SER A 5 46.69 17.54 0.97
N ALA A 6 46.00 16.44 1.32
CA ALA A 6 46.34 15.06 0.91
C ALA A 6 45.28 14.05 1.40
N PRO A 7 44.76 13.18 0.51
CA PRO A 7 43.87 12.07 0.85
C PRO A 7 44.68 10.79 1.10
N LEU A 8 44.35 10.03 2.15
CA LEU A 8 44.99 8.74 2.42
C LEU A 8 44.00 7.61 2.10
N VAL A 9 44.15 7.07 0.90
CA VAL A 9 43.52 5.85 0.40
C VAL A 9 44.07 4.68 1.21
N ALA A 10 43.28 4.17 2.16
CA ALA A 10 43.56 2.90 2.82
C ALA A 10 42.98 1.76 1.98
N ALA A 11 43.88 0.95 1.43
CA ALA A 11 43.58 -0.26 0.68
C ALA A 11 42.84 -1.29 1.57
N MET A 12 41.56 -1.52 1.31
CA MET A 12 40.83 -2.69 1.82
C MET A 12 41.02 -3.86 0.85
N ALA A 13 41.92 -4.77 1.21
CA ALA A 13 41.97 -6.11 0.64
C ALA A 13 40.77 -6.94 1.15
N PRO A 14 40.10 -7.73 0.30
CA PRO A 14 38.90 -8.47 0.67
C PRO A 14 39.26 -9.70 1.52
N LYS A 15 38.76 -9.74 2.76
CA LYS A 15 38.71 -10.98 3.55
C LYS A 15 37.73 -11.94 2.88
N ALA A 16 38.26 -13.06 2.41
CA ALA A 16 37.50 -14.21 1.92
C ALA A 16 36.43 -14.61 2.94
N ALA A 17 35.17 -14.49 2.55
CA ALA A 17 34.03 -14.96 3.30
C ALA A 17 33.96 -16.49 3.18
N ALA A 18 34.36 -17.18 4.26
CA ALA A 18 33.99 -18.57 4.46
C ALA A 18 32.46 -18.65 4.60
N LYS A 19 31.80 -19.07 3.53
CA LYS A 19 30.35 -19.29 3.45
C LYS A 19 30.02 -20.53 4.29
N VAL A 20 29.79 -20.34 5.59
CA VAL A 20 29.07 -21.31 6.41
C VAL A 20 27.60 -21.22 6.00
N GLU A 21 27.16 -22.12 5.13
CA GLU A 21 25.75 -22.30 4.79
C GLU A 21 25.00 -22.71 6.06
N LYS A 22 24.54 -21.72 6.83
CA LYS A 22 23.43 -21.92 7.78
C LYS A 22 22.24 -22.35 6.95
N LYS A 23 21.99 -23.66 6.93
CA LYS A 23 20.76 -24.29 6.46
C LYS A 23 19.62 -23.64 7.26
N ILE A 24 18.96 -22.66 6.65
CA ILE A 24 17.80 -22.01 7.28
C ILE A 24 16.73 -23.09 7.35
N GLU A 25 16.24 -23.37 8.54
CA GLU A 25 15.16 -24.32 8.74
C GLU A 25 13.87 -23.75 8.14
N LYS A 26 13.02 -24.62 7.58
CA LYS A 26 11.74 -24.18 7.00
C LYS A 26 10.90 -23.58 8.13
N PRO A 27 10.40 -22.33 7.98
CA PRO A 27 9.48 -21.76 8.96
C PRO A 27 8.25 -22.67 9.13
N ASP A 28 7.94 -23.08 10.37
CA ASP A 28 6.80 -23.93 10.69
C ASP A 28 5.49 -23.15 10.49
N ARG A 29 4.73 -23.53 9.45
CA ARG A 29 3.48 -22.89 9.04
C ARG A 29 2.33 -23.22 9.99
N ASP A 30 2.28 -24.45 10.49
CA ASP A 30 1.17 -24.91 11.33
C ASP A 30 1.22 -24.28 12.72
N ALA A 31 2.43 -24.07 13.26
CA ALA A 31 2.63 -23.33 14.50
C ALA A 31 2.25 -21.85 14.34
N PHE A 32 2.69 -21.22 13.24
CA PHE A 32 2.36 -19.83 12.92
C PHE A 32 0.84 -19.60 12.76
N ASP A 33 0.15 -20.49 12.03
CA ASP A 33 -1.28 -20.36 11.80
C ASP A 33 -2.08 -20.53 13.10
N LYS A 34 -1.64 -21.40 14.03
CA LYS A 34 -2.23 -21.52 15.37
C LYS A 34 -2.03 -20.25 16.21
N GLU A 35 -0.83 -19.67 16.21
CA GLU A 35 -0.58 -18.40 16.90
C GLU A 35 -1.43 -17.26 16.31
N MET A 36 -1.52 -17.17 14.98
CA MET A 36 -2.33 -16.14 14.32
C MET A 36 -3.83 -16.30 14.61
N ALA A 37 -4.33 -17.53 14.69
CA ALA A 37 -5.70 -17.81 15.09
C ALA A 37 -5.98 -17.34 16.52
N GLN A 38 -5.05 -17.57 17.47
CA GLN A 38 -5.18 -17.07 18.86
C GLN A 38 -5.19 -15.54 18.93
N TYR A 39 -4.27 -14.88 18.21
CA TYR A 39 -4.28 -13.41 18.12
C TYR A 39 -5.57 -12.88 17.50
N GLN A 40 -6.11 -13.56 16.50
CA GLN A 40 -7.37 -13.17 15.87
C GLN A 40 -8.56 -13.32 16.84
N THR A 41 -8.64 -14.42 17.61
CA THR A 41 -9.69 -14.60 18.63
C THR A 41 -9.61 -13.55 19.74
N ASP A 42 -8.40 -13.21 20.20
CA ASP A 42 -8.18 -12.16 21.20
C ASP A 42 -8.61 -10.78 20.68
N ILE A 43 -8.25 -10.47 19.44
CA ILE A 43 -8.61 -9.22 18.76
C ILE A 43 -10.13 -9.11 18.63
N GLU A 44 -10.81 -10.17 18.17
CA GLU A 44 -12.27 -10.19 18.04
C GLU A 44 -12.97 -10.04 19.39
N ALA A 45 -12.46 -10.67 20.45
CA ALA A 45 -12.99 -10.53 21.80
C ALA A 45 -12.85 -9.08 22.31
N LEU A 46 -11.69 -8.45 22.11
CA LEU A 46 -11.47 -7.04 22.48
C LEU A 46 -12.31 -6.08 21.64
N GLN A 47 -12.46 -6.34 20.34
CA GLN A 47 -13.31 -5.54 19.46
C GLN A 47 -14.79 -5.62 19.87
N LYS A 48 -15.30 -6.81 20.22
CA LYS A 48 -16.67 -6.98 20.75
C LYS A 48 -16.87 -6.17 22.03
N LYS A 49 -15.94 -6.27 23.00
CA LYS A 49 -16.00 -5.46 24.23
C LYS A 49 -15.95 -3.96 23.94
N GLN A 50 -15.12 -3.52 22.99
CA GLN A 50 -15.04 -2.12 22.57
C GLN A 50 -16.36 -1.64 21.94
N GLN A 51 -16.99 -2.46 21.10
CA GLN A 51 -18.29 -2.16 20.49
C GLN A 51 -19.40 -2.11 21.54
N GLU A 52 -19.41 -3.03 22.50
CA GLU A 52 -20.37 -3.04 23.61
C GLU A 52 -20.23 -1.79 24.48
N LEU A 53 -19.01 -1.40 24.84
CA LEU A 53 -18.76 -0.13 25.56
C LEU A 53 -19.19 1.08 24.72
N THR A 54 -18.91 1.07 23.42
CA THR A 54 -19.32 2.16 22.51
C THR A 54 -20.84 2.29 22.45
N LYS A 55 -21.58 1.17 22.38
CA LYS A 55 -23.06 1.18 22.42
C LYS A 55 -23.60 1.67 23.78
N LYS A 56 -22.97 1.28 24.89
CA LYS A 56 -23.32 1.78 26.25
C LYS A 56 -23.09 3.28 26.35
N ILE A 57 -21.98 3.77 25.80
CA ILE A 57 -21.63 5.20 25.70
C ILE A 57 -22.67 5.94 24.87
N GLU A 58 -22.96 5.48 23.65
CA GLU A 58 -23.92 6.13 22.74
C GLU A 58 -25.34 6.16 23.32
N GLY A 59 -25.79 5.06 23.93
CA GLY A 59 -27.09 4.99 24.60
C GLY A 59 -27.24 5.97 25.77
N ARG A 60 -26.14 6.26 26.49
CA ARG A 60 -26.11 7.24 27.59
C ARG A 60 -25.93 8.69 27.11
N MET A 61 -25.33 8.91 25.94
CA MET A 61 -25.19 10.25 25.33
C MET A 61 -26.42 10.72 24.54
N GLY A 62 -27.37 9.83 24.27
CA GLY A 62 -28.63 10.15 23.62
C GLY A 62 -29.40 11.28 24.31
N GLY A 63 -30.11 12.10 23.51
CA GLY A 63 -30.93 13.20 24.02
C GLY A 63 -30.16 14.45 24.45
N LYS A 64 -28.86 14.58 24.09
CA LYS A 64 -28.05 15.77 24.40
C LYS A 64 -28.75 17.06 24.00
N GLU A 65 -29.25 17.10 22.77
CA GLU A 65 -29.89 18.26 22.15
C GLU A 65 -31.20 18.65 22.82
N GLU A 66 -32.11 17.71 23.09
CA GLU A 66 -33.39 17.99 23.75
C GLU A 66 -33.23 18.53 25.17
N PHE A 67 -32.28 17.97 25.94
CA PHE A 67 -31.91 18.52 27.24
C PHE A 67 -31.34 19.91 27.12
N GLN A 68 -30.49 20.15 26.11
CA GLN A 68 -29.86 21.45 25.95
C GLN A 68 -30.93 22.50 25.61
N ARG A 69 -31.85 22.18 24.70
CA ARG A 69 -33.04 23.01 24.42
C ARG A 69 -33.85 23.30 25.69
N LYS A 70 -34.22 22.28 26.46
CA LYS A 70 -34.97 22.46 27.72
C LYS A 70 -34.19 23.29 28.74
N LYS A 71 -32.89 23.06 28.88
CA LYS A 71 -32.01 23.83 29.79
C LYS A 71 -31.92 25.29 29.36
N ASP A 72 -31.81 25.53 28.06
CA ASP A 72 -31.74 26.87 27.49
C ASP A 72 -33.09 27.58 27.70
N GLU A 73 -34.22 26.91 27.47
CA GLU A 73 -35.57 27.42 27.81
C GLU A 73 -35.71 27.80 29.29
N PHE A 74 -35.24 26.95 30.23
CA PHE A 74 -35.23 27.30 31.65
C PHE A 74 -34.33 28.49 31.96
N THR A 75 -33.20 28.61 31.26
CA THR A 75 -32.25 29.72 31.45
C THR A 75 -32.85 31.02 30.94
N SER A 76 -33.38 31.04 29.71
CA SER A 76 -34.10 32.18 29.15
C SER A 76 -35.26 32.62 30.04
N ARG A 77 -36.08 31.69 30.55
CA ARG A 77 -37.15 32.02 31.50
C ARG A 77 -36.63 32.62 32.80
N MET A 78 -35.50 32.16 33.33
CA MET A 78 -34.89 32.77 34.53
C MET A 78 -34.36 34.17 34.25
N ASP A 79 -33.76 34.39 33.08
CA ASP A 79 -33.20 35.68 32.67
C ASP A 79 -34.34 36.70 32.46
N GLU A 80 -35.42 36.32 31.77
CA GLU A 80 -36.64 37.13 31.64
C GLU A 80 -37.24 37.51 33.01
N LEU A 81 -37.32 36.54 33.93
CA LEU A 81 -37.79 36.80 35.29
C LEU A 81 -36.84 37.72 36.06
N GLN A 82 -35.53 37.59 35.86
CA GLN A 82 -34.51 38.44 36.48
C GLN A 82 -34.61 39.88 35.97
N GLU A 83 -34.83 40.08 34.67
CA GLU A 83 -35.06 41.40 34.08
C GLU A 83 -36.34 42.04 34.63
N LYS A 84 -37.46 41.30 34.71
CA LYS A 84 -38.71 41.78 35.30
C LYS A 84 -38.54 42.16 36.78
N ILE A 85 -37.81 41.35 37.55
CA ILE A 85 -37.49 41.66 38.95
C ILE A 85 -36.62 42.93 39.03
N GLY A 86 -35.62 43.07 38.16
CA GLY A 86 -34.77 44.26 38.07
C GLY A 86 -35.56 45.52 37.79
N ALA A 87 -36.45 45.49 36.80
CA ALA A 87 -37.30 46.61 36.42
C ALA A 87 -38.23 47.05 37.58
N LEU A 88 -38.89 46.10 38.25
CA LEU A 88 -39.77 46.40 39.38
C LEU A 88 -38.99 46.91 40.60
N MET A 89 -37.77 46.40 40.84
CA MET A 89 -36.90 46.92 41.90
C MET A 89 -36.48 48.35 41.60
N ALA A 90 -36.11 48.67 40.36
CA ALA A 90 -35.77 50.04 39.97
C ALA A 90 -36.96 50.99 40.18
N GLN A 91 -38.18 50.60 39.78
CA GLN A 91 -39.40 51.38 40.03
C GLN A 91 -39.71 51.55 41.53
N LYS A 92 -39.46 50.51 42.32
CA LYS A 92 -39.60 50.59 43.77
C LYS A 92 -38.59 51.59 44.34
N ASP A 93 -37.33 51.52 43.93
CA ASP A 93 -36.27 52.39 44.44
C ASP A 93 -36.50 53.86 44.06
N THR A 94 -37.03 54.15 42.86
CA THR A 94 -37.42 55.52 42.49
C THR A 94 -38.52 56.05 43.40
N ILE A 95 -39.58 55.26 43.65
CA ILE A 95 -40.67 55.65 44.56
C ILE A 95 -40.13 55.84 45.99
N PHE A 96 -39.25 54.98 46.47
CA PHE A 96 -38.63 55.15 47.79
C PHE A 96 -37.76 56.41 47.89
N ASN A 97 -37.02 56.75 46.84
CA ASN A 97 -36.24 57.97 46.79
C ASN A 97 -37.14 59.22 46.76
N GLU A 98 -38.26 59.18 46.02
CA GLU A 98 -39.28 60.24 46.02
C GLU A 98 -39.93 60.41 47.39
N ILE A 99 -40.30 59.31 48.06
CA ILE A 99 -40.80 59.33 49.44
C ILE A 99 -39.76 59.96 50.38
N LYS A 100 -38.50 59.54 50.27
CA LYS A 100 -37.43 60.06 51.15
C LYS A 100 -37.18 61.54 50.93
N THR A 101 -37.14 61.99 49.67
CA THR A 101 -36.91 63.40 49.33
C THR A 101 -38.08 64.28 49.75
N THR A 102 -39.33 63.87 49.51
CA THR A 102 -40.53 64.61 49.96
C THR A 102 -40.61 64.69 51.48
N GLN A 103 -40.30 63.61 52.20
CA GLN A 103 -40.25 63.62 53.67
C GLN A 103 -39.12 64.49 54.22
N ASN A 104 -37.93 64.44 53.62
CA ASN A 104 -36.82 65.29 54.03
C ASN A 104 -37.15 66.77 53.79
N LYS A 105 -37.67 67.14 52.61
CA LYS A 105 -38.14 68.51 52.33
C LYS A 105 -39.17 68.98 53.37
N GLY A 106 -40.14 68.14 53.72
CA GLY A 106 -41.12 68.45 54.75
C GLY A 106 -40.51 68.63 56.14
N LYS A 107 -39.48 67.85 56.50
CA LYS A 107 -38.73 68.01 57.76
C LYS A 107 -37.86 69.26 57.76
N ASP A 108 -37.18 69.53 56.65
CA ASP A 108 -36.29 70.68 56.48
C ASP A 108 -37.09 71.97 56.58
N MET A 109 -38.20 72.09 55.85
CA MET A 109 -39.09 73.25 55.94
C MET A 109 -39.67 73.45 57.35
N LYS A 110 -40.06 72.37 58.05
CA LYS A 110 -40.51 72.45 59.46
C LYS A 110 -39.37 72.89 60.39
N SER A 111 -38.15 72.43 60.16
CA SER A 111 -36.98 72.80 60.97
C SER A 111 -36.57 74.25 60.75
N GLU A 112 -36.61 74.73 59.50
CA GLU A 112 -36.38 76.12 59.12
C GLU A 112 -37.42 77.04 59.77
N LEU A 113 -38.70 76.67 59.69
CA LEU A 113 -39.78 77.39 60.36
C LEU A 113 -39.55 77.46 61.87
N ASN A 114 -39.20 76.34 62.51
CA ASN A 114 -38.96 76.31 63.95
C ASN A 114 -37.71 77.11 64.36
N ASN A 115 -36.67 77.14 63.51
CA ASN A 115 -35.48 77.96 63.72
C ASN A 115 -35.79 79.46 63.54
N MET A 116 -36.59 79.83 62.53
CA MET A 116 -37.09 81.20 62.36
C MET A 116 -37.98 81.62 63.53
N LYS A 117 -38.86 80.74 64.01
CA LYS A 117 -39.67 80.99 65.21
C LYS A 117 -38.80 81.29 66.44
N LYS A 118 -37.73 80.53 66.64
CA LYS A 118 -36.77 80.75 67.74
C LYS A 118 -35.98 82.05 67.59
N SER A 119 -35.61 82.44 66.36
CA SER A 119 -34.85 83.68 66.14
C SER A 119 -35.69 84.94 66.30
N LEU A 120 -36.99 84.87 65.99
CA LEU A 120 -37.92 86.00 66.05
C LEU A 120 -38.23 86.42 67.50
N GLY A 121 -38.33 85.47 68.43
CA GLY A 121 -38.47 85.73 69.88
C GLY A 121 -39.82 86.32 70.33
N PHE A 122 -40.61 86.86 69.41
CA PHE A 122 -42.00 87.31 69.59
C PHE A 122 -42.93 86.42 68.77
N ASN A 123 -44.20 86.29 69.16
CA ASN A 123 -45.16 85.40 68.50
C ASN A 123 -45.98 86.11 67.41
N SER A 124 -46.07 87.44 67.45
CA SER A 124 -46.84 88.20 66.48
C SER A 124 -46.26 89.59 66.20
N VAL A 125 -46.67 90.18 65.08
CA VAL A 125 -46.36 91.59 64.76
C VAL A 125 -46.96 92.54 65.80
N GLN A 126 -48.11 92.16 66.39
CA GLN A 126 -48.80 92.95 67.42
C GLN A 126 -47.97 93.02 68.71
N GLU A 127 -47.36 91.91 69.14
CA GLU A 127 -46.49 91.90 70.33
C GLU A 127 -45.25 92.82 70.17
N ILE A 128 -44.74 92.97 68.95
CA ILE A 128 -43.64 93.92 68.66
C ILE A 128 -44.13 95.36 68.72
N ASP A 129 -45.33 95.63 68.22
CA ASP A 129 -45.94 96.96 68.28
C ASP A 129 -46.24 97.39 69.71
N ASP A 130 -46.75 96.49 70.53
CA ASP A 130 -47.01 96.74 71.95
C ASP A 130 -45.69 97.00 72.70
N ALA A 131 -44.64 96.23 72.43
CA ALA A 131 -43.33 96.45 73.04
C ALA A 131 -42.68 97.78 72.59
N ILE A 132 -42.86 98.18 71.33
CA ILE A 132 -42.42 99.50 70.84
C ILE A 132 -43.20 100.60 71.56
N ALA A 133 -44.53 100.47 71.67
CA ALA A 133 -45.39 101.43 72.35
C ALA A 133 -45.03 101.58 73.84
N ASP A 134 -44.69 100.48 74.52
CA ASP A 134 -44.25 100.50 75.92
C ASP A 134 -42.91 101.23 76.09
N ILE A 135 -41.95 101.03 75.18
CA ILE A 135 -40.65 101.71 75.23
C ILE A 135 -40.81 103.21 74.90
N GLU A 136 -41.64 103.53 73.89
CA GLU A 136 -41.98 104.91 73.56
C GLU A 136 -42.68 105.58 74.76
N TYR A 137 -43.62 104.92 75.42
CA TYR A 137 -44.28 105.43 76.61
C TYR A 137 -43.31 105.68 77.78
N LYS A 138 -42.38 104.76 78.05
CA LYS A 138 -41.32 104.93 79.06
C LYS A 138 -40.40 106.10 78.73
N MET A 139 -40.05 106.30 77.45
CA MET A 139 -39.26 107.45 77.02
C MET A 139 -39.98 108.79 77.23
N TRP A 140 -41.31 108.81 77.11
CA TRP A 140 -42.10 110.04 77.25
C TRP A 140 -42.44 110.40 78.70
N THR A 141 -42.47 109.42 79.60
CA THR A 141 -42.97 109.60 80.98
C THR A 141 -41.88 109.54 82.05
N GLU A 142 -40.75 108.85 81.80
CA GLU A 142 -39.66 108.71 82.76
C GLU A 142 -38.51 109.69 82.48
N THR A 143 -37.83 110.14 83.53
CA THR A 143 -36.58 110.91 83.40
C THR A 143 -35.40 109.97 83.20
N LEU A 144 -34.98 109.79 81.94
CA LEU A 144 -33.92 108.87 81.56
C LEU A 144 -32.57 109.59 81.40
N THR A 145 -31.49 108.88 81.71
CA THR A 145 -30.13 109.33 81.34
C THR A 145 -29.93 109.20 79.83
N LEU A 146 -29.16 110.11 79.23
CA LEU A 146 -28.78 110.08 77.80
C LEU A 146 -28.27 108.72 77.27
N LYS A 147 -27.68 107.88 78.12
CA LYS A 147 -27.26 106.51 77.74
C LYS A 147 -28.47 105.58 77.53
N LYS A 148 -29.39 105.54 78.49
CA LYS A 148 -30.62 104.73 78.44
C LYS A 148 -31.57 105.15 77.33
N GLU A 149 -31.69 106.45 77.08
CA GLU A 149 -32.52 106.97 75.98
C GLU A 149 -31.97 106.52 74.62
N LYS A 150 -30.65 106.57 74.43
CA LYS A 150 -29.98 106.01 73.23
C LYS A 150 -30.16 104.50 73.11
N GLU A 151 -30.13 103.77 74.22
CA GLU A 151 -30.40 102.32 74.24
C GLU A 151 -31.83 102.01 73.83
N TYR A 152 -32.84 102.73 74.33
CA TYR A 152 -34.24 102.54 73.94
C TYR A 152 -34.51 102.92 72.48
N ILE A 153 -33.92 104.01 71.97
CA ILE A 153 -33.99 104.35 70.54
C ILE A 153 -33.35 103.25 69.68
N ALA A 154 -32.21 102.71 70.11
CA ALA A 154 -31.56 101.59 69.43
C ALA A 154 -32.44 100.33 69.45
N GLN A 155 -33.12 100.05 70.57
CA GLN A 155 -34.07 98.94 70.69
C GLN A 155 -35.29 99.12 69.79
N ILE A 156 -35.90 100.31 69.72
CA ILE A 156 -37.01 100.61 68.80
C ILE A 156 -36.58 100.40 67.35
N SER A 157 -35.39 100.88 66.96
CA SER A 157 -34.84 100.68 65.62
C SER A 157 -34.64 99.19 65.31
N GLN A 158 -34.13 98.40 66.27
CA GLN A 158 -33.95 96.95 66.12
C GLN A 158 -35.29 96.22 66.00
N LEU A 159 -36.29 96.56 66.82
CA LEU A 159 -37.62 95.96 66.78
C LEU A 159 -38.35 96.27 65.47
N ARG A 160 -38.29 97.53 64.99
CA ARG A 160 -38.85 97.92 63.69
C ARG A 160 -38.19 97.18 62.52
N LYS A 161 -36.88 96.88 62.60
CA LYS A 161 -36.16 96.08 61.60
C LYS A 161 -36.55 94.60 61.59
N ARG A 162 -37.04 94.05 62.70
CA ARG A 162 -37.48 92.64 62.81
C ARG A 162 -38.90 92.39 62.29
N LYS A 163 -39.75 93.42 62.20
CA LYS A 163 -41.11 93.30 61.64
C LYS A 163 -41.23 92.60 60.27
N PRO A 164 -40.42 92.92 59.23
CA PRO A 164 -40.51 92.22 57.95
C PRO A 164 -40.11 90.73 58.03
N GLU A 165 -39.38 90.30 59.06
CA GLU A 165 -39.04 88.88 59.24
C GLU A 165 -40.28 88.05 59.60
N PHE A 166 -41.30 88.66 60.23
CA PHE A 166 -42.59 88.01 60.53
C PHE A 166 -43.45 87.77 59.29
N THR A 167 -43.40 88.63 58.29
CA THR A 167 -44.12 88.40 57.03
C THR A 167 -43.49 87.25 56.24
N VAL A 168 -42.15 87.16 56.27
CA VAL A 168 -41.40 86.00 55.74
C VAL A 168 -41.77 84.73 56.49
N TYR A 169 -41.84 84.77 57.82
CA TYR A 169 -42.27 83.64 58.66
C TYR A 169 -43.71 83.21 58.34
N ALA A 170 -44.66 84.14 58.25
CA ALA A 170 -46.06 83.83 57.94
C ALA A 170 -46.21 83.19 56.54
N ASN A 171 -45.46 83.69 55.55
CA ASN A 171 -45.42 83.09 54.21
C ASN A 171 -44.83 81.67 54.23
N LYS A 172 -43.76 81.46 55.00
CA LYS A 172 -43.14 80.14 55.19
C LYS A 172 -44.02 79.19 55.97
N GLU A 173 -44.78 79.68 56.95
CA GLU A 173 -45.78 78.91 57.69
C GLU A 173 -46.92 78.45 56.80
N ALA A 174 -47.43 79.33 55.93
CA ALA A 174 -48.40 78.96 54.90
C ALA A 174 -47.82 77.93 53.90
N GLU A 175 -46.56 78.06 53.50
CA GLU A 175 -45.86 77.09 52.63
C GLU A 175 -45.74 75.71 53.31
N VAL A 176 -45.42 75.66 54.60
CA VAL A 176 -45.34 74.39 55.36
C VAL A 176 -46.71 73.76 55.57
N GLN A 177 -47.75 74.56 55.85
CA GLN A 177 -49.12 74.07 56.03
C GLN A 177 -49.74 73.55 54.73
N SER A 178 -49.41 74.19 53.60
CA SER A 178 -49.86 73.75 52.27
C SER A 178 -49.00 72.63 51.67
N PHE A 179 -47.85 72.30 52.27
CA PHE A 179 -47.01 71.20 51.82
C PHE A 179 -47.69 69.85 52.06
N ASP A 180 -48.30 69.35 51.00
CA ASP A 180 -49.06 68.11 51.04
C ASP A 180 -48.13 66.89 51.12
N THR A 181 -48.26 66.13 52.20
CA THR A 181 -47.58 64.85 52.41
C THR A 181 -48.51 63.65 52.20
N SER A 182 -49.78 63.89 51.84
CA SER A 182 -50.78 62.85 51.62
C SER A 182 -50.39 61.90 50.48
N GLY A 183 -49.72 62.41 49.44
CA GLY A 183 -49.17 61.61 48.34
C GLY A 183 -48.15 60.54 48.78
N VAL A 184 -47.48 60.75 49.92
CA VAL A 184 -46.53 59.77 50.47
C VAL A 184 -47.24 58.48 50.93
N GLY A 185 -48.49 58.57 51.38
CA GLY A 185 -49.31 57.41 51.73
C GLY A 185 -49.60 56.53 50.52
N GLN A 186 -49.99 57.15 49.40
CA GLN A 186 -50.24 56.46 48.14
C GLN A 186 -48.94 55.85 47.56
N MET A 187 -47.84 56.60 47.56
CA MET A 187 -46.54 56.09 47.13
C MET A 187 -46.08 54.86 47.94
N ARG A 188 -46.34 54.84 49.25
CA ARG A 188 -46.06 53.67 50.10
C ARG A 188 -46.93 52.47 49.77
N ALA A 189 -48.21 52.67 49.47
CA ALA A 189 -49.10 51.60 49.03
C ALA A 189 -48.60 51.00 47.70
N SER A 190 -48.26 51.84 46.72
CA SER A 190 -47.67 51.40 45.44
C SER A 190 -46.36 50.65 45.63
N ALA A 191 -45.50 51.09 46.56
CA ALA A 191 -44.25 50.40 46.88
C ALA A 191 -44.47 49.03 47.56
N ALA A 192 -45.54 48.88 48.35
CA ALA A 192 -45.93 47.60 48.94
C ALA A 192 -46.42 46.62 47.86
N GLU A 193 -47.30 47.06 46.96
CA GLU A 193 -47.76 46.25 45.82
C GLU A 193 -46.60 45.81 44.90
N LEU A 194 -45.64 46.70 44.62
CA LEU A 194 -44.44 46.34 43.87
C LEU A 194 -43.61 45.28 44.60
N THR A 195 -43.55 45.35 45.94
CA THR A 195 -42.83 44.35 46.75
C THR A 195 -43.49 42.97 46.68
N GLU A 196 -44.82 42.90 46.70
CA GLU A 196 -45.55 41.63 46.52
C GLU A 196 -45.31 41.04 45.12
N LYS A 197 -45.38 41.86 44.06
CA LYS A 197 -45.08 41.43 42.69
C LYS A 197 -43.65 40.93 42.55
N ILE A 198 -42.68 41.59 43.17
CA ILE A 198 -41.27 41.15 43.19
C ILE A 198 -41.13 39.80 43.90
N ASN A 199 -41.80 39.61 45.04
CA ASN A 199 -41.72 38.35 45.78
C ASN A 199 -42.34 37.20 44.99
N ALA A 200 -43.50 37.41 44.35
CA ALA A 200 -44.12 36.41 43.48
C ALA A 200 -43.19 35.98 42.31
N LEU A 201 -42.56 36.94 41.63
CA LEU A 201 -41.61 36.64 40.55
C LEU A 201 -40.33 35.94 41.06
N ARG A 202 -39.88 36.25 42.28
CA ARG A 202 -38.75 35.56 42.91
C ARG A 202 -39.09 34.09 43.23
N ASP A 203 -40.31 33.83 43.69
CA ASP A 203 -40.78 32.47 43.94
C ASP A 203 -40.93 31.67 42.64
N GLU A 204 -41.44 32.30 41.57
CA GLU A 204 -41.46 31.71 40.24
C GLU A 204 -40.05 31.40 39.73
N ARG A 205 -39.12 32.35 39.85
CA ARG A 205 -37.71 32.14 39.45
C ARG A 205 -37.07 31.01 40.23
N ARG A 206 -37.38 30.88 41.52
CA ARG A 206 -36.92 29.77 42.35
C ARG A 206 -37.47 28.44 41.85
N LYS A 207 -38.76 28.34 41.52
CA LYS A 207 -39.37 27.12 40.95
C LYS A 207 -38.77 26.75 39.60
N VAL A 208 -38.53 27.73 38.72
CA VAL A 208 -37.88 27.52 37.41
C VAL A 208 -36.44 27.03 37.61
N LYS A 209 -35.70 27.60 38.57
CA LYS A 209 -34.35 27.14 38.94
C LYS A 209 -34.36 25.71 39.47
N GLU A 210 -35.26 25.38 40.39
CA GLU A 210 -35.41 24.02 40.93
C GLU A 210 -35.77 23.01 39.83
N GLY A 211 -36.61 23.39 38.86
CA GLY A 211 -36.90 22.59 37.68
C GLY A 211 -35.67 22.33 36.81
N ARG A 212 -34.84 23.36 36.58
CA ARG A 212 -33.56 23.24 35.87
C ARG A 212 -32.56 22.37 36.62
N ASP A 213 -32.43 22.55 37.93
CA ASP A 213 -31.48 21.81 38.76
C ASP A 213 -31.85 20.32 38.81
N LYS A 214 -33.15 19.98 38.92
CA LYS A 214 -33.63 18.59 38.79
C LYS A 214 -33.27 17.98 37.44
N LEU A 215 -33.50 18.72 36.35
CA LEU A 215 -33.19 18.26 35.00
C LEU A 215 -31.68 18.00 34.83
N VAL A 216 -30.84 18.89 35.36
CA VAL A 216 -29.38 18.72 35.36
C VAL A 216 -28.94 17.52 36.20
N GLU A 217 -29.48 17.33 37.41
CA GLU A 217 -29.14 16.19 38.27
C GLU A 217 -29.60 14.86 37.65
N GLU A 218 -30.78 14.80 37.03
CA GLU A 218 -31.22 13.61 36.28
C GLU A 218 -30.28 13.23 35.14
N ARG A 219 -29.75 14.23 34.41
CA ARG A 219 -28.72 13.98 33.40
C ARG A 219 -27.39 13.57 34.03
N ARG A 220 -26.97 14.23 35.10
CA ARG A 220 -25.72 13.93 35.79
C ARG A 220 -25.73 12.49 36.32
N ALA A 221 -26.84 12.03 36.89
CA ALA A 221 -27.03 10.64 37.31
C ALA A 221 -26.92 9.67 36.12
N LYS A 222 -27.50 10.01 34.96
CA LYS A 222 -27.37 9.20 33.73
C LYS A 222 -25.95 9.20 33.14
N GLN A 223 -25.17 10.25 33.41
CA GLN A 223 -23.81 10.45 32.89
C GLN A 223 -22.70 10.13 33.90
N GLY A 224 -23.02 9.79 35.15
CA GLY A 224 -22.04 9.64 36.25
C GLY A 224 -20.93 8.65 35.94
N ASP A 225 -21.27 7.48 35.38
CA ASP A 225 -20.27 6.45 35.02
C ASP A 225 -19.69 6.65 33.60
N MET A 226 -19.95 7.78 32.94
CA MET A 226 -19.46 8.02 31.59
C MET A 226 -17.93 8.15 31.51
N PRO A 227 -17.23 8.86 32.42
CA PRO A 227 -15.77 8.95 32.41
C PRO A 227 -15.12 7.57 32.56
N GLU A 228 -15.61 6.73 33.47
CA GLU A 228 -15.09 5.38 33.68
C GLU A 228 -15.27 4.49 32.44
N LEU A 229 -16.43 4.56 31.77
CA LEU A 229 -16.65 3.85 30.51
C LEU A 229 -15.72 4.31 29.37
N PHE A 230 -15.33 5.59 29.36
CA PHE A 230 -14.34 6.10 28.40
C PHE A 230 -12.93 5.58 28.72
N ASP A 231 -12.53 5.56 30.00
CA ASP A 231 -11.25 5.02 30.43
C ASP A 231 -11.13 3.52 30.12
N GLU A 232 -12.19 2.75 30.37
CA GLU A 232 -12.27 1.32 30.00
C GLU A 232 -12.16 1.13 28.48
N ARG A 233 -12.87 1.95 27.68
CA ARG A 233 -12.78 1.90 26.21
C ARG A 233 -11.38 2.26 25.71
N GLU A 234 -10.74 3.27 26.29
CA GLU A 234 -9.38 3.66 25.94
C GLU A 234 -8.38 2.57 26.32
N GLY A 235 -8.54 1.95 27.50
CA GLY A 235 -7.76 0.81 27.93
C GLY A 235 -7.86 -0.38 26.97
N ILE A 236 -9.07 -0.75 26.55
CA ILE A 236 -9.29 -1.80 25.55
C ILE A 236 -8.72 -1.42 24.18
N SER A 237 -8.83 -0.14 23.78
CA SER A 237 -8.23 0.36 22.54
C SER A 237 -6.69 0.24 22.55
N LYS A 238 -6.05 0.55 23.68
CA LYS A 238 -4.60 0.36 23.87
C LYS A 238 -4.21 -1.12 23.80
N GLN A 239 -4.97 -2.00 24.46
CA GLN A 239 -4.74 -3.45 24.42
C GLN A 239 -4.93 -4.02 23.01
N LEU A 240 -5.96 -3.57 22.29
CA LEU A 240 -6.20 -3.95 20.89
C LEU A 240 -5.04 -3.49 20.00
N GLY A 241 -4.58 -2.25 20.17
CA GLY A 241 -3.41 -1.73 19.46
C GLY A 241 -2.14 -2.54 19.73
N ALA A 242 -1.90 -2.94 20.98
CA ALA A 242 -0.77 -3.79 21.36
C ALA A 242 -0.85 -5.18 20.70
N LYS A 243 -1.99 -5.87 20.82
CA LYS A 243 -2.22 -7.20 20.21
C LYS A 243 -2.10 -7.17 18.67
N ILE A 244 -2.58 -6.12 18.02
CA ILE A 244 -2.43 -5.93 16.57
C ILE A 244 -0.96 -5.74 16.18
N ARG A 245 -0.19 -4.95 16.95
CA ARG A 245 1.25 -4.78 16.72
C ARG A 245 2.01 -6.09 16.91
N GLU A 246 1.72 -6.85 17.97
CA GLU A 246 2.31 -8.17 18.22
C GLU A 246 2.01 -9.15 17.07
N ARG A 247 0.74 -9.25 16.65
CA ARG A 247 0.34 -10.08 15.50
C ARG A 247 1.09 -9.67 14.23
N ASN A 248 1.17 -8.37 13.94
CA ASN A 248 1.86 -7.89 12.74
C ASN A 248 3.37 -8.16 12.83
N ALA A 249 4.00 -7.96 13.98
CA ALA A 249 5.42 -8.26 14.20
C ALA A 249 5.71 -9.74 13.96
N LYS A 250 4.90 -10.65 14.54
CA LYS A 250 5.02 -12.10 14.33
C LYS A 250 4.81 -12.50 12.87
N ARG A 251 3.83 -11.90 12.21
CA ARG A 251 3.59 -12.11 10.78
C ARG A 251 4.78 -11.67 9.94
N ASP A 252 5.33 -10.49 10.23
CA ASP A 252 6.43 -9.93 9.47
C ASP A 252 7.72 -10.74 9.71
N GLU A 253 8.02 -11.16 10.96
CA GLU A 253 9.11 -12.09 11.30
C GLU A 253 9.03 -13.38 10.48
N PHE A 254 7.85 -13.99 10.42
CA PHE A 254 7.63 -15.23 9.68
C PHE A 254 7.81 -15.08 8.16
N TYR A 255 7.27 -14.02 7.56
CA TYR A 255 7.47 -13.77 6.12
C TYR A 255 8.89 -13.29 5.81
N THR A 256 9.60 -12.62 6.72
CA THR A 256 11.04 -12.34 6.54
C THR A 256 11.85 -13.64 6.52
N ALA A 257 11.63 -14.52 7.50
CA ALA A 257 12.30 -15.83 7.54
C ALA A 257 11.98 -16.67 6.30
N GLN A 258 10.73 -16.65 5.82
CA GLN A 258 10.35 -17.33 4.59
C GLN A 258 11.03 -16.73 3.35
N ARG A 259 11.09 -15.40 3.23
CA ARG A 259 11.76 -14.72 2.12
C ARG A 259 13.24 -15.06 2.09
N GLU A 260 13.91 -15.04 3.24
CA GLU A 260 15.32 -15.42 3.37
C GLU A 260 15.56 -16.89 3.01
N PHE A 261 14.71 -17.80 3.48
CA PHE A 261 14.77 -19.21 3.13
C PHE A 261 14.57 -19.44 1.62
N ASN A 262 13.55 -18.79 1.03
CA ASN A 262 13.26 -18.90 -0.39
C ASN A 262 14.37 -18.28 -1.24
N ALA A 263 14.96 -17.15 -0.82
CA ALA A 263 16.09 -16.53 -1.50
C ALA A 263 17.28 -17.49 -1.55
N LYS A 264 17.65 -18.12 -0.42
CA LYS A 264 18.71 -19.14 -0.41
C LYS A 264 18.40 -20.33 -1.32
N LEU A 265 17.17 -20.83 -1.32
CA LEU A 265 16.78 -21.93 -2.21
C LEU A 265 16.85 -21.53 -3.70
N GLN A 266 16.48 -20.29 -4.04
CA GLN A 266 16.60 -19.77 -5.39
C GLN A 266 18.05 -19.57 -5.79
N GLU A 267 18.91 -19.07 -4.90
CA GLU A 267 20.36 -18.98 -5.13
C GLU A 267 20.97 -20.36 -5.40
N GLU A 268 20.60 -21.38 -4.62
CA GLU A 268 21.05 -22.76 -4.85
C GLU A 268 20.58 -23.32 -6.19
N LYS A 269 19.31 -23.09 -6.55
CA LYS A 269 18.75 -23.53 -7.84
C LYS A 269 19.38 -22.79 -9.02
N ALA A 270 19.56 -21.47 -8.90
CA ALA A 270 20.21 -20.64 -9.91
C ALA A 270 21.66 -21.09 -10.11
N ALA A 271 22.41 -21.34 -9.03
CA ALA A 271 23.77 -21.86 -9.12
C ALA A 271 23.83 -23.25 -9.79
N ARG A 272 22.86 -24.13 -9.53
CA ARG A 272 22.76 -25.43 -10.24
C ARG A 272 22.38 -25.26 -11.71
N TRP A 273 21.46 -24.36 -12.02
CA TRP A 273 21.02 -24.09 -13.39
C TRP A 273 22.15 -23.49 -14.23
N GLU A 274 22.88 -22.51 -13.69
CA GLU A 274 24.06 -21.92 -14.34
C GLU A 274 25.15 -22.98 -14.56
N LYS A 275 25.46 -23.82 -13.56
CA LYS A 275 26.38 -24.96 -13.74
C LYS A 275 25.93 -25.91 -14.86
N GLN A 276 24.67 -26.33 -14.86
CA GLN A 276 24.14 -27.22 -15.91
C GLN A 276 24.09 -26.56 -17.29
N LYS A 277 23.82 -25.25 -17.36
CA LYS A 277 23.80 -24.51 -18.61
C LYS A 277 25.20 -24.46 -19.21
N VAL A 278 26.20 -24.13 -18.39
CA VAL A 278 27.60 -24.10 -18.82
C VAL A 278 28.09 -25.51 -19.22
N GLU A 279 27.73 -26.57 -18.49
CA GLU A 279 28.04 -27.96 -18.90
C GLU A 279 27.36 -28.37 -20.21
N ARG A 280 26.10 -27.96 -20.44
CA ARG A 280 25.40 -28.20 -21.71
C ARG A 280 26.04 -27.43 -22.85
N ASP A 281 26.42 -26.18 -22.64
CA ASP A 281 27.10 -25.36 -23.65
C ASP A 281 28.45 -25.99 -24.05
N VAL A 282 29.19 -26.57 -23.10
CA VAL A 282 30.42 -27.34 -23.39
C VAL A 282 30.12 -28.60 -24.20
N LYS A 283 29.15 -29.42 -23.77
CA LYS A 283 28.80 -30.66 -24.48
C LYS A 283 28.27 -30.41 -25.89
N ASN A 284 27.47 -29.36 -26.07
CA ASN A 284 26.96 -28.97 -27.38
C ASN A 284 28.12 -28.52 -28.28
N ALA A 285 29.06 -27.72 -27.77
CA ALA A 285 30.24 -27.34 -28.53
C ALA A 285 31.09 -28.57 -28.91
N GLU A 286 31.27 -29.52 -28.00
CA GLU A 286 32.02 -30.77 -28.26
C GLU A 286 31.31 -31.66 -29.30
N TRP A 287 29.99 -31.75 -29.23
CA TRP A 287 29.18 -32.50 -30.20
C TRP A 287 29.23 -31.86 -31.59
N GLU A 288 29.09 -30.54 -31.68
CA GLU A 288 29.23 -29.81 -32.95
C GLU A 288 30.64 -30.02 -33.54
N LYS A 289 31.69 -29.99 -32.71
CA LYS A 289 33.06 -30.31 -33.16
C LYS A 289 33.16 -31.73 -33.70
N SER A 290 32.68 -32.74 -32.96
CA SER A 290 32.76 -34.15 -33.39
C SER A 290 31.92 -34.44 -34.63
N LYS A 291 30.75 -33.79 -34.76
CA LYS A 291 29.92 -33.88 -35.96
C LYS A 291 30.63 -33.32 -37.18
N LEU A 292 31.31 -32.19 -37.02
CA LEU A 292 32.06 -31.57 -38.11
C LEU A 292 33.32 -32.36 -38.47
N GLU A 293 33.92 -33.06 -37.49
CA GLU A 293 35.04 -33.98 -37.70
C GLU A 293 34.62 -35.20 -38.51
N ARG A 294 33.49 -35.84 -38.16
CA ARG A 294 32.91 -36.93 -38.96
C ARG A 294 32.54 -36.49 -40.38
N GLN A 295 31.98 -35.30 -40.53
CA GLN A 295 31.68 -34.76 -41.86
C GLN A 295 32.94 -34.46 -42.68
N ALA A 296 34.07 -34.16 -42.03
CA ALA A 296 35.35 -34.02 -42.72
C ALA A 296 35.92 -35.39 -43.13
N GLU A 297 35.85 -36.40 -42.26
CA GLU A 297 36.29 -37.78 -42.54
C GLU A 297 35.44 -38.45 -43.64
N ASP A 298 34.11 -38.42 -43.54
CA ASP A 298 33.20 -38.97 -44.57
C ASP A 298 33.38 -38.24 -45.92
N GLY A 299 33.73 -36.94 -45.89
CA GLY A 299 34.04 -36.16 -47.09
C GLY A 299 35.42 -36.47 -47.70
N ASP A 300 36.28 -37.19 -46.98
CA ASP A 300 37.60 -37.60 -47.44
C ASP A 300 37.59 -38.93 -48.22
N GLU A 301 36.64 -39.84 -47.93
CA GLU A 301 36.62 -41.22 -48.45
C GLU A 301 36.14 -41.34 -49.92
N ASP A 302 35.18 -40.52 -50.36
CA ASP A 302 34.62 -40.66 -51.70
C ASP A 302 35.28 -39.72 -52.72
N LEU A 303 36.22 -40.25 -53.51
CA LEU A 303 36.62 -39.57 -54.74
C LEU A 303 35.49 -39.75 -55.78
N PRO A 304 34.94 -38.65 -56.33
CA PRO A 304 33.80 -38.70 -57.23
C PRO A 304 34.19 -39.42 -58.54
N PHE A 305 33.26 -40.22 -59.07
CA PHE A 305 33.39 -41.00 -60.32
C PHE A 305 34.44 -42.13 -60.34
N GLN A 306 35.07 -42.47 -59.21
CA GLN A 306 36.04 -43.59 -59.16
C GLN A 306 35.41 -44.94 -59.56
N ASP A 307 34.21 -45.25 -59.06
CA ASP A 307 33.54 -46.52 -59.36
C ASP A 307 33.21 -46.67 -60.85
N GLU A 308 32.79 -45.57 -61.51
CA GLU A 308 32.48 -45.56 -62.94
C GLU A 308 33.74 -45.69 -63.80
N ILE A 309 34.84 -45.03 -63.40
CA ILE A 309 36.15 -45.17 -64.05
C ILE A 309 36.68 -46.61 -63.90
N ASN A 310 36.57 -47.19 -62.71
CA ASN A 310 36.96 -48.57 -62.45
C ASN A 310 36.15 -49.56 -63.30
N LEU A 311 34.84 -49.34 -63.41
CA LEU A 311 33.96 -50.17 -64.23
C LEU A 311 34.32 -50.06 -65.73
N VAL A 312 34.52 -48.85 -66.26
CA VAL A 312 34.97 -48.63 -67.65
C VAL A 312 36.35 -49.27 -67.89
N SER A 313 37.26 -49.19 -66.91
CA SER A 313 38.58 -49.83 -66.99
C SER A 313 38.50 -51.37 -67.00
N GLN A 314 37.57 -51.95 -66.24
CA GLN A 314 37.32 -53.39 -66.20
C GLN A 314 36.73 -53.87 -67.53
N VAL A 315 35.81 -53.10 -68.12
CA VAL A 315 35.24 -53.37 -69.46
C VAL A 315 36.33 -53.26 -70.54
N MET A 316 37.20 -52.26 -70.47
CA MET A 316 38.35 -52.17 -71.38
C MET A 316 39.33 -53.34 -71.23
N THR A 317 39.58 -53.78 -70.00
CA THR A 317 40.45 -54.93 -69.72
C THR A 317 39.85 -56.23 -70.27
N TYR A 318 38.53 -56.38 -70.16
CA TYR A 318 37.79 -57.49 -70.76
C TYR A 318 37.84 -57.47 -72.30
N CYS A 319 37.59 -56.32 -72.94
CA CYS A 319 37.75 -56.17 -74.40
C CYS A 319 39.17 -56.52 -74.86
N LYS A 320 40.20 -56.11 -74.11
CA LYS A 320 41.61 -56.46 -74.38
C LYS A 320 41.90 -57.94 -74.15
N SER A 321 41.21 -58.61 -73.22
CA SER A 321 41.35 -60.05 -72.97
C SER A 321 40.72 -60.93 -74.06
N LEU A 322 39.66 -60.46 -74.71
CA LEU A 322 39.01 -61.15 -75.84
C LEU A 322 39.92 -61.21 -77.06
N VAL A 323 40.71 -60.16 -77.32
CA VAL A 323 41.74 -60.12 -78.38
C VAL A 323 42.91 -61.07 -78.08
N LYS A 324 43.17 -61.39 -76.80
CA LYS A 324 44.22 -62.32 -76.37
C LYS A 324 43.79 -63.79 -76.36
N SER A 325 42.50 -64.10 -76.54
CA SER A 325 41.95 -65.46 -76.31
C SER A 325 41.88 -66.38 -77.54
N GLU A 326 42.42 -65.98 -78.70
CA GLU A 326 42.58 -66.88 -79.87
C GLU A 326 43.79 -67.83 -79.77
N GLU A 327 44.60 -67.78 -78.71
CA GLU A 327 45.65 -68.77 -78.47
C GLU A 327 45.51 -69.43 -77.09
N LYS A 328 45.28 -70.76 -77.15
CA LYS A 328 45.37 -71.79 -76.09
C LYS A 328 44.18 -71.97 -75.13
N LYS A 329 43.43 -73.04 -75.40
CA LYS A 329 42.73 -73.87 -74.40
C LYS A 329 43.73 -74.78 -73.69
N GLU A 330 43.78 -74.74 -72.36
CA GLU A 330 43.89 -75.95 -71.54
C GLU A 330 43.36 -75.69 -70.12
N GLU A 331 42.42 -76.54 -69.70
CA GLU A 331 41.74 -76.50 -68.41
C GLU A 331 42.64 -77.05 -67.29
N LYS A 332 42.48 -76.53 -66.06
CA LYS A 332 42.53 -77.33 -64.83
C LYS A 332 41.87 -76.60 -63.66
N LYS A 333 40.81 -77.23 -63.14
CA LYS A 333 40.16 -76.96 -61.86
C LYS A 333 41.02 -77.52 -60.72
N THR A 334 41.06 -76.83 -59.59
CA THR A 334 41.05 -77.48 -58.26
C THR A 334 40.36 -76.57 -57.24
N ASP A 335 39.24 -77.06 -56.71
CA ASP A 335 38.58 -76.61 -55.49
C ASP A 335 39.53 -76.67 -54.29
N THR A 336 39.42 -75.72 -53.35
CA THR A 336 39.61 -76.01 -51.92
C THR A 336 38.57 -75.25 -51.09
N LYS A 337 37.89 -76.03 -50.24
CA LYS A 337 36.85 -75.63 -49.29
C LYS A 337 37.49 -75.14 -47.98
N PHE A 338 36.87 -74.09 -47.44
CA PHE A 338 36.36 -73.95 -46.08
C PHE A 338 37.32 -74.07 -44.89
N GLU A 339 37.38 -73.02 -44.06
CA GLU A 339 37.46 -73.15 -42.61
C GLU A 339 36.89 -71.89 -41.95
N VAL A 340 35.72 -72.05 -41.32
CA VAL A 340 35.11 -71.07 -40.40
C VAL A 340 35.77 -71.30 -39.04
N PRO A 341 36.45 -70.29 -38.46
CA PRO A 341 37.08 -70.45 -37.15
C PRO A 341 36.03 -70.64 -36.04
N GLU A 342 36.18 -71.72 -35.29
CA GLU A 342 35.52 -72.01 -34.03
C GLU A 342 35.74 -70.86 -33.03
N GLY A 343 34.65 -70.21 -32.57
CA GLY A 343 34.78 -69.17 -31.55
C GLY A 343 33.64 -68.16 -31.42
N SER A 344 32.42 -68.44 -31.90
CA SER A 344 31.26 -67.60 -31.61
C SER A 344 30.21 -68.38 -30.82
N GLU A 345 30.33 -68.29 -29.49
CA GLU A 345 29.26 -68.66 -28.58
C GLU A 345 28.03 -67.79 -28.88
N MET A 346 27.01 -68.44 -29.43
CA MET A 346 25.69 -67.86 -29.63
C MET A 346 25.05 -67.61 -28.26
N LEU A 347 24.82 -66.34 -27.92
CA LEU A 347 24.08 -65.98 -26.72
C LEU A 347 22.63 -66.49 -26.83
N VAL A 348 22.31 -67.36 -25.88
CA VAL A 348 21.03 -68.03 -25.67
C VAL A 348 19.93 -67.00 -25.42
N LYS A 349 18.89 -67.08 -26.24
CA LYS A 349 17.61 -66.37 -26.11
C LYS A 349 16.87 -66.91 -24.86
N LYS A 350 16.90 -66.18 -23.75
CA LYS A 350 15.94 -66.36 -22.64
C LYS A 350 14.64 -65.62 -22.99
N LYS A 351 13.54 -66.37 -22.96
CA LYS A 351 12.15 -65.92 -23.00
C LYS A 351 11.62 -65.77 -21.57
N ASP A 352 10.50 -65.05 -21.50
CA ASP A 352 9.58 -64.79 -20.37
C ASP A 352 9.98 -63.51 -19.61
N ASP A 353 9.14 -62.47 -19.45
CA ASP A 353 7.69 -62.49 -19.20
C ASP A 353 7.01 -61.14 -19.58
N ASP A 354 5.73 -61.27 -19.93
CA ASP A 354 4.59 -60.33 -20.02
C ASP A 354 4.77 -58.80 -20.24
N SER A 355 4.18 -58.31 -21.35
CA SER A 355 2.90 -57.57 -21.34
C SER A 355 2.71 -56.72 -22.61
N LEU A 356 2.02 -57.25 -23.63
CA LEU A 356 1.16 -56.46 -24.56
C LEU A 356 0.49 -57.41 -25.56
N ARG A 357 -0.63 -57.96 -25.12
CA ARG A 357 -1.55 -58.77 -25.90
C ARG A 357 -2.66 -57.88 -26.45
N VAL A 358 -2.60 -57.51 -27.74
CA VAL A 358 -3.81 -57.19 -28.54
C VAL A 358 -3.68 -57.78 -29.95
N VAL A 359 -4.20 -59.01 -30.06
CA VAL A 359 -5.03 -59.57 -31.14
C VAL A 359 -4.73 -59.20 -32.60
N VAL A 360 -4.21 -60.18 -33.35
CA VAL A 360 -4.51 -60.40 -34.79
C VAL A 360 -5.18 -61.77 -34.94
N LYS A 361 -6.30 -61.83 -35.67
CA LYS A 361 -6.97 -63.03 -36.23
C LYS A 361 -7.92 -62.52 -37.32
N GLY A 362 -8.02 -63.03 -38.54
CA GLY A 362 -7.46 -64.11 -39.36
C GLY A 362 -8.00 -63.87 -40.80
N GLN A 363 -7.86 -64.66 -41.86
CA GLN A 363 -7.57 -66.07 -42.09
C GLN A 363 -7.32 -66.30 -43.61
N LYS A 364 -6.41 -67.25 -43.92
CA LYS A 364 -6.44 -68.33 -44.96
C LYS A 364 -6.66 -68.01 -46.45
N ALA A 365 -6.21 -68.74 -47.48
CA ALA A 365 -5.17 -69.75 -47.80
C ALA A 365 -5.61 -70.47 -49.11
N LYS A 366 -4.71 -70.74 -50.08
CA LYS A 366 -4.76 -71.79 -51.16
C LYS A 366 -3.50 -71.60 -52.04
N LYS A 367 -2.41 -72.39 -52.04
CA LYS A 367 -2.10 -73.84 -52.24
C LYS A 367 -2.06 -74.33 -53.71
N GLY A 368 -0.82 -74.47 -54.23
CA GLY A 368 -0.33 -75.54 -55.15
C GLY A 368 0.01 -75.09 -56.58
N LYS A 369 1.04 -75.56 -57.31
CA LYS A 369 1.91 -76.78 -57.32
C LYS A 369 3.24 -76.45 -58.07
N ALA A 370 4.28 -77.26 -57.87
CA ALA A 370 5.54 -77.36 -58.66
C ALA A 370 5.53 -78.70 -59.46
N PRO A 371 6.61 -79.19 -60.14
CA PRO A 371 7.68 -78.62 -61.00
C PRO A 371 7.86 -79.44 -62.33
N GLU A 372 9.09 -79.40 -62.91
CA GLU A 372 9.72 -80.25 -63.97
C GLU A 372 9.54 -79.84 -65.44
N ALA A 373 10.43 -80.16 -66.39
CA ALA A 373 11.89 -80.33 -66.50
C ALA A 373 12.15 -80.80 -67.95
N ALA A 374 13.23 -80.28 -68.56
CA ALA A 374 14.06 -80.86 -69.61
C ALA A 374 13.48 -81.28 -71.00
N GLY A 375 14.12 -80.75 -72.06
CA GLY A 375 14.06 -81.31 -73.41
C GLY A 375 14.92 -80.54 -74.43
N LYS A 376 16.15 -81.00 -74.66
CA LYS A 376 17.20 -80.45 -75.55
C LYS A 376 16.81 -80.39 -77.05
N LYS A 377 17.41 -79.44 -77.78
CA LYS A 377 18.27 -79.70 -78.97
C LYS A 377 19.13 -78.49 -79.37
N LYS A 378 20.35 -78.78 -79.84
CA LYS A 378 21.49 -77.89 -80.19
C LYS A 378 21.35 -77.24 -81.57
N GLU A 379 22.05 -76.11 -81.80
CA GLU A 379 23.03 -75.84 -82.89
C GLU A 379 23.63 -74.40 -82.75
N THR A 380 24.90 -74.23 -82.34
CA THR A 380 26.14 -73.88 -83.08
C THR A 380 26.30 -72.41 -83.52
N GLY A 381 27.32 -71.71 -82.97
CA GLY A 381 28.04 -70.61 -83.64
C GLY A 381 28.03 -69.17 -83.09
N LYS A 382 28.07 -68.90 -81.77
CA LYS A 382 28.23 -67.53 -81.20
C LYS A 382 29.11 -67.53 -79.93
N PHE A 383 29.93 -66.49 -79.72
CA PHE A 383 30.70 -66.28 -78.48
C PHE A 383 29.74 -66.25 -77.27
N LYS A 384 30.06 -67.00 -76.21
CA LYS A 384 29.26 -67.04 -74.98
C LYS A 384 29.89 -66.11 -73.94
N HIS A 385 29.38 -64.89 -73.81
CA HIS A 385 29.72 -64.00 -72.69
C HIS A 385 29.04 -64.51 -71.40
N GLN A 386 29.73 -64.39 -70.25
CA GLN A 386 29.11 -64.64 -68.94
C GLN A 386 28.10 -63.53 -68.62
N LEU A 387 26.96 -63.86 -68.00
CA LEU A 387 25.88 -62.90 -67.69
C LEU A 387 26.36 -61.65 -66.92
N GLU A 388 27.39 -61.79 -66.09
CA GLU A 388 28.01 -60.69 -65.34
C GLU A 388 28.74 -59.69 -66.26
N THR A 389 29.42 -60.19 -67.30
CA THR A 389 30.06 -59.32 -68.30
C THR A 389 29.01 -58.57 -69.13
N LEU A 390 27.88 -59.20 -69.46
CA LEU A 390 26.75 -58.53 -70.11
C LEU A 390 26.13 -57.43 -69.22
N HIS A 391 26.12 -57.63 -67.90
CA HIS A 391 25.66 -56.61 -66.95
C HIS A 391 26.62 -55.41 -66.89
N LEU A 392 27.94 -55.67 -66.91
CA LEU A 392 28.98 -54.63 -66.98
C LEU A 392 28.88 -53.79 -68.27
N PHE A 393 28.68 -54.43 -69.43
CA PHE A 393 28.42 -53.73 -70.70
C PHE A 393 27.09 -52.96 -70.70
N GLY A 394 26.04 -53.52 -70.08
CA GLY A 394 24.76 -52.86 -69.86
C GLY A 394 24.87 -51.60 -69.00
N SER A 395 25.70 -51.62 -67.95
CA SER A 395 25.96 -50.45 -67.10
C SER A 395 26.74 -49.34 -67.82
N VAL A 396 27.64 -49.69 -68.75
CA VAL A 396 28.35 -48.71 -69.61
C VAL A 396 27.54 -48.32 -70.86
N LYS A 397 26.37 -48.94 -71.06
CA LYS A 397 25.48 -48.78 -72.22
C LYS A 397 26.24 -48.97 -73.55
N LEU A 398 26.95 -50.09 -73.68
CA LEU A 398 27.61 -50.50 -74.92
C LEU A 398 27.27 -51.96 -75.23
N ASP A 399 27.04 -52.27 -76.51
CA ASP A 399 26.67 -53.61 -76.94
C ASP A 399 27.90 -54.56 -76.91
N PRO A 400 27.74 -55.79 -76.40
CA PRO A 400 28.83 -56.76 -76.28
C PRO A 400 29.29 -57.22 -77.68
N PRO A 401 30.61 -57.27 -77.96
CA PRO A 401 31.09 -57.62 -79.30
C PRO A 401 30.81 -59.09 -79.62
N LEU A 402 29.97 -59.34 -80.63
CA LEU A 402 29.65 -60.71 -81.07
C LEU A 402 30.61 -61.24 -82.16
N THR A 403 31.49 -60.40 -82.71
CA THR A 403 32.49 -60.73 -83.76
C THR A 403 33.77 -59.90 -83.59
N ALA A 404 34.91 -60.45 -84.00
CA ALA A 404 36.25 -59.89 -83.74
C ALA A 404 36.51 -58.49 -84.35
N ASP A 405 35.74 -58.10 -85.37
CA ASP A 405 35.90 -56.83 -86.09
C ASP A 405 35.30 -55.61 -85.36
N GLU A 406 34.44 -55.82 -84.34
CA GLU A 406 33.75 -54.75 -83.62
C GLU A 406 34.51 -54.28 -82.36
N ILE A 407 35.55 -55.02 -81.96
CA ILE A 407 36.36 -54.77 -80.76
C ILE A 407 37.19 -53.47 -80.83
N PRO A 408 37.85 -53.09 -81.95
CA PRO A 408 38.64 -51.86 -82.01
C PRO A 408 37.77 -50.59 -81.93
N ALA A 409 36.61 -50.58 -82.60
CA ALA A 409 35.68 -49.44 -82.58
C ALA A 409 34.99 -49.24 -81.21
N LEU A 410 34.88 -50.31 -80.39
CA LEU A 410 34.38 -50.22 -79.03
C LEU A 410 35.45 -49.73 -78.04
N LEU A 411 36.74 -50.03 -78.29
CA LEU A 411 37.84 -49.53 -77.46
C LEU A 411 37.98 -48.00 -77.56
N GLU A 412 37.89 -47.40 -78.76
CA GLU A 412 37.94 -45.94 -78.90
C GLU A 412 36.77 -45.23 -78.20
N LYS A 413 35.56 -45.82 -78.23
CA LYS A 413 34.38 -45.29 -77.51
C LYS A 413 34.51 -45.42 -76.00
N LEU A 414 35.17 -46.47 -75.51
CA LEU A 414 35.47 -46.65 -74.08
C LEU A 414 36.57 -45.70 -73.61
N GLU A 415 37.58 -45.42 -74.44
CA GLU A 415 38.64 -44.45 -74.15
C GLU A 415 38.12 -43.01 -74.11
N GLY A 416 37.20 -42.63 -75.01
CA GLY A 416 36.51 -41.33 -74.95
C GLY A 416 35.62 -41.15 -73.71
N LYS A 417 34.87 -42.20 -73.31
CA LYS A 417 34.10 -42.16 -72.06
C LYS A 417 35.02 -42.05 -70.83
N LEU A 418 36.20 -42.67 -70.88
CA LEU A 418 37.17 -42.59 -69.79
C LEU A 418 37.79 -41.19 -69.66
N THR A 419 38.09 -40.49 -70.76
CA THR A 419 38.59 -39.10 -70.69
C THR A 419 37.53 -38.12 -70.20
N GLU A 420 36.27 -38.29 -70.64
CA GLU A 420 35.14 -37.49 -70.14
C GLU A 420 34.86 -37.72 -68.65
N LEU A 421 34.98 -38.97 -68.17
CA LEU A 421 34.82 -39.27 -66.75
C LEU A 421 36.00 -38.75 -65.92
N LYS A 422 37.21 -38.73 -66.48
CA LYS A 422 38.38 -38.13 -65.82
C LYS A 422 38.31 -36.61 -65.72
N THR A 423 37.83 -35.90 -66.74
CA THR A 423 37.66 -34.43 -66.66
C THR A 423 36.55 -34.06 -65.67
N LYS A 424 35.44 -34.81 -65.66
CA LYS A 424 34.38 -34.65 -64.64
C LYS A 424 34.88 -34.98 -63.23
N GLN A 425 35.79 -35.95 -63.10
CA GLN A 425 36.46 -36.25 -61.84
C GLN A 425 37.37 -35.10 -61.40
N GLU A 426 38.17 -34.51 -62.29
CA GLU A 426 39.03 -33.37 -61.96
C GLU A 426 38.23 -32.16 -61.48
N ASP A 427 37.12 -31.80 -62.14
CA ASP A 427 36.29 -30.68 -61.70
C ASP A 427 35.54 -30.98 -60.40
N ALA A 428 35.00 -32.20 -60.24
CA ALA A 428 34.40 -32.61 -58.97
C ALA A 428 35.41 -32.70 -57.81
N THR A 429 36.69 -33.01 -58.08
CA THR A 429 37.75 -32.98 -57.06
C THR A 429 38.16 -31.56 -56.67
N LYS A 430 38.06 -30.57 -57.56
CA LYS A 430 38.25 -29.15 -57.20
C LYS A 430 37.13 -28.66 -56.29
N ASP A 431 35.88 -28.93 -56.64
CA ASP A 431 34.72 -28.58 -55.81
C ASP A 431 34.77 -29.25 -54.42
N LEU A 432 35.26 -30.49 -54.35
CA LEU A 432 35.48 -31.17 -53.07
C LEU A 432 36.64 -30.58 -52.28
N ARG A 433 37.73 -30.16 -52.93
CA ARG A 433 38.85 -29.48 -52.24
C ARG A 433 38.41 -28.17 -51.61
N GLU A 434 37.61 -27.37 -52.29
CA GLU A 434 37.05 -26.13 -51.74
C GLU A 434 36.12 -26.42 -50.55
N LYS A 435 35.23 -27.41 -50.68
CA LYS A 435 34.37 -27.87 -49.56
C LYS A 435 35.18 -28.41 -48.38
N ARG A 436 36.31 -29.08 -48.61
CA ARG A 436 37.23 -29.57 -47.57
C ARG A 436 37.94 -28.42 -46.85
N GLU A 437 38.42 -27.40 -47.57
CA GLU A 437 39.04 -26.23 -46.94
C GLU A 437 38.01 -25.41 -46.12
N GLU A 438 36.75 -25.34 -46.57
CA GLU A 438 35.67 -24.76 -45.78
C GLU A 438 35.31 -25.60 -44.55
N ALA A 439 35.28 -26.93 -44.67
CA ALA A 439 35.05 -27.84 -43.55
C ALA A 439 36.18 -27.74 -42.51
N LYS A 440 37.44 -27.64 -42.94
CA LYS A 440 38.59 -27.40 -42.04
C LYS A 440 38.51 -26.06 -41.32
N LYS A 441 38.09 -24.98 -41.98
CA LYS A 441 37.86 -23.67 -41.32
C LYS A 441 36.75 -23.75 -40.29
N LYS A 442 35.64 -24.40 -40.61
CA LYS A 442 34.53 -24.64 -39.67
C LYS A 442 34.94 -25.53 -38.49
N LEU A 443 35.84 -26.49 -38.71
CA LEU A 443 36.43 -27.33 -37.66
C LEU A 443 37.30 -26.50 -36.70
N ALA A 444 38.11 -25.60 -37.23
CA ALA A 444 38.94 -24.71 -36.43
C ALA A 444 38.10 -23.73 -35.58
N GLU A 445 37.03 -23.17 -36.15
CA GLU A 445 36.08 -22.30 -35.44
C GLU A 445 35.30 -23.07 -34.36
N ALA A 446 34.86 -24.30 -34.66
CA ALA A 446 34.21 -25.17 -33.67
C ALA A 446 35.17 -25.56 -32.52
N ALA A 447 36.45 -25.82 -32.82
CA ALA A 447 37.46 -26.10 -31.80
C ALA A 447 37.70 -24.90 -30.87
N ALA A 448 37.76 -23.68 -31.42
CA ALA A 448 37.88 -22.46 -30.62
C ALA A 448 36.65 -22.21 -29.73
N ASN A 449 35.44 -22.51 -30.23
CA ASN A 449 34.20 -22.41 -29.45
C ASN A 449 34.15 -23.42 -28.29
N VAL A 450 34.68 -24.64 -28.48
CA VAL A 450 34.82 -25.64 -27.41
C VAL A 450 35.77 -25.14 -26.32
N GLU A 451 36.92 -24.58 -26.69
CA GLU A 451 37.90 -24.09 -25.73
C GLU A 451 37.36 -22.89 -24.93
N ALA A 452 36.63 -21.99 -25.60
CA ALA A 452 35.94 -20.88 -24.94
C ALA A 452 34.83 -21.34 -23.99
N ALA A 453 34.07 -22.38 -24.35
CA ALA A 453 33.05 -22.97 -23.48
C ALA A 453 33.67 -23.66 -22.26
N LYS A 454 34.78 -24.40 -22.43
CA LYS A 454 35.52 -25.05 -21.33
C LYS A 454 36.08 -24.04 -20.34
N LYS A 455 36.65 -22.93 -20.83
CA LYS A 455 37.13 -21.84 -19.98
C LYS A 455 36.02 -21.20 -19.14
N LYS A 456 34.79 -21.11 -19.68
CA LYS A 456 33.61 -20.65 -18.92
C LYS A 456 33.21 -21.64 -17.82
N LEU A 457 33.28 -22.95 -18.10
CA LEU A 457 33.04 -24.00 -17.09
C LEU A 457 34.06 -23.92 -15.95
N ASP A 458 35.35 -23.84 -16.26
CA ASP A 458 36.41 -23.77 -15.26
C ASP A 458 36.31 -22.51 -14.38
N SER A 459 35.87 -21.39 -14.97
CA SER A 459 35.62 -20.14 -14.23
C SER A 459 34.38 -20.16 -13.33
N HIS A 460 33.45 -21.10 -13.57
CA HIS A 460 32.21 -21.24 -12.82
C HIS A 460 32.27 -22.39 -11.79
N VAL A 461 33.27 -23.28 -11.92
CA VAL A 461 33.56 -24.38 -10.99
C VAL A 461 34.55 -23.96 -9.90
N LYS A 462 35.51 -23.07 -10.20
CA LYS A 462 36.33 -22.35 -9.19
C LYS A 462 35.54 -21.25 -8.52
#